data_AF-A0A4Y7U5C9-F1
#
_entry.id   AF-A0A4Y7U5C9-F1
#
_cell.length_a   1.000
_cell.length_b   1.000
_cell.length_c   1.000
_cell.angle_alpha   90.00
_cell.angle_beta   90.00
_cell.angle_gamma   90.00
#
_symmetry.space_group_name_H-M   'P 1'
#
loop_
_entity.id
_entity.type
_entity.pdbx_description
1 polymer ?
#
loop_
_entity_poly.entity_id
_entity_poly.type
_entity_poly.pdbx_seq_one_letter_code
_entity_poly.pdbx_strand_id
1 'polypeptide(L)' 'MEKKVINPWEWQDKRSYVQAVEVKNPEGTLYVSGQTAINAAGISSNADMKTQLTEALANLEKVVKEAGYDCKNIVRLNV' A
#
# COMPACT_ATOMS: atom_id res chain seq x y z
N MET A 1 6.39 21.13 -5.65
CA MET A 1 6.36 19.68 -5.36
C MET A 1 5.66 19.51 -4.02
N GLU A 2 4.47 18.92 -4.04
CA GLU A 2 3.68 18.64 -2.84
C GLU A 2 3.80 17.15 -2.50
N LYS A 3 3.86 16.82 -1.21
CA LYS A 3 3.90 15.44 -0.72
C LYS A 3 2.71 15.20 0.20
N LYS A 4 1.98 14.12 -0.06
CA LYS A 4 0.88 13.66 0.78
C LYS A 4 1.13 12.24 1.23
N VAL A 5 1.00 11.99 2.53
CA VAL A 5 1.10 10.65 3.13
C VAL A 5 -0.28 10.00 3.14
N ILE A 6 -0.32 8.71 2.81
CA ILE A 6 -1.54 7.90 2.82
C ILE A 6 -1.26 6.64 3.63
N ASN A 7 -2.05 6.44 4.70
CA ASN A 7 -1.96 5.31 5.61
C ASN A 7 -3.37 4.78 5.89
N PRO A 8 -3.73 3.61 5.33
CA PRO A 8 -5.03 2.99 5.61
C PRO A 8 -5.19 2.35 7.00
N TRP A 9 -4.12 2.37 7.79
CA TRP A 9 -4.02 1.80 9.13
C TRP A 9 -2.96 2.58 9.93
N GLU A 10 -2.75 2.21 11.20
CA GLU A 10 -1.84 2.92 12.13
C GLU A 10 -0.61 2.10 12.53
N TRP A 11 -0.59 0.79 12.25
CA TRP A 11 0.46 -0.10 12.76
C TRP A 11 1.85 0.18 12.16
N GLN A 12 1.94 0.88 11.03
CA GLN A 12 3.20 1.31 10.42
C GLN A 12 3.96 2.33 11.27
N ASP A 13 3.26 3.05 12.15
CA ASP A 13 3.88 4.09 12.98
C ASP A 13 4.91 3.47 13.93
N LYS A 14 4.61 2.25 14.43
CA LYS A 14 5.55 1.44 15.22
C LYS A 14 6.71 0.86 14.40
N ARG A 15 6.63 0.92 13.07
CA ARG A 15 7.61 0.36 12.12
C ARG A 15 8.36 1.45 11.34
N SER A 16 8.13 2.72 11.66
CA SER A 16 8.85 3.88 11.10
C SER A 16 8.79 3.99 9.57
N TYR A 17 7.64 3.70 8.96
CA TYR A 17 7.40 3.91 7.54
C TYR A 17 5.94 4.30 7.27
N VAL A 18 5.63 4.66 6.02
CA VAL A 18 4.26 5.02 5.56
C VAL A 18 3.83 4.10 4.40
N GLN A 19 2.53 3.87 4.24
CA GLN A 19 2.02 2.92 3.24
C GLN A 19 2.10 3.46 1.82
N ALA A 20 1.82 4.74 1.62
CA ALA A 20 2.10 5.40 0.37
C ALA A 20 2.42 6.89 0.55
N VAL A 21 3.16 7.41 -0.42
CA VAL A 21 3.42 8.84 -0.58
C VAL A 21 3.02 9.23 -1.99
N GLU A 22 2.08 10.16 -2.10
CA GLU A 22 1.83 10.88 -3.34
C GLU A 22 2.83 12.03 -3.45
N VAL A 23 3.46 12.12 -4.62
CA VAL A 23 4.31 13.24 -5.01
C VAL A 23 3.68 13.90 -6.22
N LYS A 24 3.31 15.18 -6.10
CA LYS A 24 2.63 15.93 -7.17
C LYS A 24 3.51 17.02 -7.76
N ASN A 25 3.76 16.95 -9.08
CA ASN A 25 4.43 17.99 -9.88
C ASN A 25 4.40 17.73 -11.41
N PRO A 26 3.52 18.35 -12.23
CA PRO A 26 2.16 18.83 -11.94
C PRO A 26 1.14 17.68 -11.79
N GLU A 27 1.44 16.52 -12.37
CA GLU A 27 0.70 15.27 -12.21
C GLU A 27 1.15 14.52 -10.94
N GLY A 28 0.29 13.65 -10.42
CA GLY A 28 0.55 12.87 -9.22
C GLY A 28 1.19 11.51 -9.53
N THR A 29 2.27 11.18 -8.83
CA THR A 29 2.83 9.83 -8.78
C THR A 29 2.65 9.26 -7.38
N LEU A 30 2.02 8.09 -7.28
CA LEU A 30 1.83 7.39 -6.02
C LEU A 30 2.94 6.34 -5.85
N TYR A 31 3.79 6.53 -4.83
CA TYR A 31 4.77 5.54 -4.41
C TYR A 31 4.17 4.70 -3.29
N VAL A 32 3.99 3.39 -3.53
CA VAL A 32 3.43 2.45 -2.57
C VAL A 32 4.54 1.61 -1.96
N SER A 33 4.57 1.55 -0.62
CA SER A 33 5.47 0.65 0.12
C SER A 33 5.11 -0.81 -0.14
N GLY A 34 6.06 -1.72 0.10
CA GLY A 34 5.83 -3.16 -0.04
C GLY A 34 4.62 -3.62 0.78
N GLN A 35 3.66 -4.25 0.09
CA GLN A 35 2.46 -4.79 0.71
C GLN A 35 2.64 -6.28 0.98
N THR A 36 2.23 -6.70 2.16
CA THR A 36 2.41 -8.06 2.66
C THR A 36 1.10 -8.56 3.24
N ALA A 37 1.02 -9.87 3.50
CA ALA A 37 -0.12 -10.53 4.14
C ALA A 37 -0.22 -10.14 5.63
N ILE A 38 -0.57 -8.90 5.90
CA ILE A 38 -0.73 -8.33 7.24
C ILE A 38 -2.13 -7.72 7.34
N ASN A 39 -2.88 -8.10 8.37
CA ASN A 39 -4.24 -7.60 8.55
C ASN A 39 -4.27 -6.16 9.09
N ALA A 40 -5.47 -5.58 9.21
CA ALA A 40 -5.65 -4.21 9.72
C ALA A 40 -5.15 -4.00 11.15
N ALA A 41 -5.01 -5.07 11.95
CA ALA A 41 -4.44 -5.02 13.30
C ALA A 41 -2.90 -5.14 13.31
N GLY A 42 -2.26 -5.24 12.14
CA GLY A 42 -0.80 -5.35 12.03
C GLY A 42 -0.26 -6.76 12.26
N ILE A 43 -1.11 -7.78 12.25
CA ILE A 43 -0.75 -9.19 12.47
C ILE A 43 -0.45 -9.86 11.13
N SER A 44 0.72 -10.48 11.02
CA SER A 44 1.11 -11.26 9.84
C SER A 44 0.33 -12.55 9.74
N SER A 45 -0.06 -12.88 8.51
CA SER A 45 -0.75 -14.12 8.16
C SER A 45 0.16 -15.34 8.35
N ASN A 46 -0.44 -16.44 8.81
CA ASN A 46 0.19 -17.76 8.92
C ASN A 46 -0.41 -18.78 7.95
N ALA A 47 -1.19 -18.31 6.96
CA ALA A 47 -1.83 -19.14 5.95
C ALA A 47 -0.83 -19.61 4.87
N ASP A 48 -1.33 -20.39 3.90
CA ASP A 48 -0.53 -20.82 2.75
C ASP A 48 -0.13 -19.65 1.82
N MET A 49 0.84 -19.89 0.94
CA MET A 49 1.37 -18.89 0.01
C MET A 49 0.32 -18.27 -0.91
N LYS A 50 -0.69 -19.05 -1.33
CA LYS A 50 -1.75 -18.54 -2.22
C LYS A 50 -2.62 -17.53 -1.48
N THR A 51 -2.95 -17.84 -0.23
CA THR A 51 -3.72 -16.97 0.66
C THR A 51 -2.93 -15.70 0.96
N GLN A 52 -1.64 -15.83 1.30
CA GLN A 52 -0.78 -14.68 1.57
C GLN A 52 -0.62 -13.75 0.35
N LEU A 53 -0.46 -14.31 -0.86
CA LEU A 53 -0.37 -13.52 -2.08
C LEU A 53 -1.68 -12.74 -2.33
N THR A 54 -2.82 -13.39 -2.11
CA THR A 54 -4.15 -12.76 -2.26
C THR A 54 -4.32 -11.62 -1.26
N GLU A 55 -3.93 -11.82 0.00
CA GLU A 55 -3.98 -10.80 1.05
C GLU A 55 -3.05 -9.62 0.76
N ALA A 56 -1.83 -9.89 0.31
CA ALA A 56 -0.88 -8.84 -0.07
C ALA A 56 -1.40 -7.97 -1.24
N LEU A 57 -2.01 -8.59 -2.25
CA LEU A 57 -2.65 -7.88 -3.36
C LEU A 57 -3.88 -7.08 -2.89
N ALA A 58 -4.72 -7.64 -2.01
CA ALA A 58 -5.85 -6.92 -1.45
C ALA A 58 -5.41 -5.67 -0.65
N ASN A 59 -4.31 -5.78 0.09
CA ASN A 59 -3.71 -4.65 0.80
C ASN A 59 -3.18 -3.58 -0.16
N LEU A 60 -2.52 -3.98 -1.25
CA LEU A 60 -2.10 -3.08 -2.32
C LEU A 60 -3.29 -2.33 -2.93
N GLU A 61 -4.36 -3.03 -3.27
CA GLU A 61 -5.57 -2.40 -3.80
C GLU A 61 -6.16 -1.39 -2.82
N LYS A 62 -6.20 -1.71 -1.52
CA LYS A 62 -6.71 -0.80 -0.48
C LYS A 62 -5.89 0.48 -0.41
N VAL A 63 -4.56 0.39 -0.39
CA VAL A 63 -3.68 1.57 -0.35
C VAL A 63 -3.87 2.44 -1.59
N VAL A 64 -3.96 1.84 -2.79
CA VAL A 64 -4.18 2.56 -4.05
C VAL A 64 -5.53 3.28 -4.05
N LYS A 65 -6.60 2.58 -3.66
CA LYS A 65 -7.97 3.13 -3.63
C LYS A 65 -8.10 4.26 -2.60
N GLU A 66 -7.53 4.11 -1.41
CA GLU A 66 -7.58 5.15 -0.38
C GLU A 66 -6.72 6.38 -0.71
N ALA A 67 -5.71 6.22 -1.56
CA ALA A 67 -4.98 7.35 -2.12
C ALA A 67 -5.79 8.11 -3.20
N GLY A 68 -6.95 7.60 -3.62
CA GLY A 68 -7.78 8.18 -4.68
C GLY A 68 -7.37 7.76 -6.10
N TYR A 69 -6.59 6.69 -6.23
CA TYR A 69 -6.13 6.15 -7.50
C TYR A 69 -6.87 4.86 -7.86
N ASP A 70 -6.69 4.39 -9.10
CA ASP A 70 -7.24 3.13 -9.62
C ASP A 70 -6.08 2.18 -9.96
N CYS A 71 -6.23 0.89 -9.64
CA CYS A 71 -5.22 -0.13 -9.92
C CYS A 71 -4.87 -0.24 -11.41
N LYS A 72 -5.78 0.12 -12.32
CA LYS A 72 -5.48 0.16 -13.77
C LYS A 72 -4.38 1.16 -14.14
N ASN A 73 -4.06 2.11 -13.25
CA ASN A 73 -3.02 3.12 -13.45
C ASN A 73 -1.64 2.67 -12.93
N ILE A 74 -1.50 1.43 -12.43
CA ILE A 74 -0.20 0.90 -11.99
C ILE A 74 0.71 0.73 -13.21
N VAL A 75 1.80 1.49 -13.24
CA VAL A 75 2.80 1.44 -14.32
C VAL A 75 3.98 0.50 -14.02
N ARG A 76 4.16 0.11 -12.75
CA ARG A 76 5.21 -0.81 -12.31
C ARG A 76 4.78 -1.53 -11.04
N LEU A 77 4.94 -2.86 -11.04
CA LEU A 77 4.76 -3.72 -9.88
C LEU A 77 5.97 -4.66 -9.77
N ASN A 78 6.54 -4.80 -8.58
CA ASN A 78 7.57 -5.81 -8.29
C ASN A 78 6.96 -6.81 -7.29
N VAL A 79 7.09 -8.11 -7.58
CA VAL A 79 6.60 -9.24 -6.77
C VAL A 79 7.79 -10.06 -6.31
#